data_AF-A0A7Y6XQR5-F1
#
_entry.id   AF-A0A7Y6XQR5-F1
#
_cell.length_a   1.000
_cell.length_b   1.000
_cell.length_c   1.000
_cell.angle_alpha   90.00
_cell.angle_beta   90.00
_cell.angle_gamma   90.00
#
_symmetry.space_group_name_H-M   'P 1'
#
loop_
_entity.id
_entity.type
_entity.pdbx_description
1 polymer ?
#
loop_
_entity_poly.entity_id
_entity_poly.type
_entity_poly.pdbx_seq_one_letter_code
_entity_poly.pdbx_strand_id
1 'polypeptide(L)'
;MALKIKTQIGTAQGIFDEVYVSLGNVTISKDRVTCPVLIYKDEEQAREFGDHDIRRQQTALNNDQIGNIFSVSLIKTKEVKKLVTATDRQGRELYEKGKPIREERMVPETSKVNQEIYTEPTHKFMYERFKAKLEGIFGKGKVVDC
;
A
#
# COMPACT_ATOMS: atom_id res chain seq x y z
N MET A 1 -14.16 -6.62 -8.61
CA MET A 1 -14.26 -6.68 -7.13
C MET A 1 -14.39 -5.26 -6.60
N ALA A 2 -15.45 -4.98 -5.85
CA ALA A 2 -15.73 -3.66 -5.29
C ALA A 2 -16.10 -3.77 -3.81
N LEU A 3 -15.86 -2.69 -3.06
CA LEU A 3 -16.19 -2.56 -1.66
C LEU A 3 -17.24 -1.47 -1.49
N LYS A 4 -18.27 -1.73 -0.71
CA LYS A 4 -19.24 -0.71 -0.28
C LYS A 4 -18.86 -0.20 1.11
N ILE A 5 -18.82 1.12 1.25
CA ILE A 5 -18.62 1.78 2.54
C ILE A 5 -19.97 2.32 3.04
N LYS A 6 -20.43 1.80 4.19
CA LYS A 6 -21.74 2.08 4.83
C LYS A 6 -21.63 3.18 5.90
N THR A 7 -20.98 4.27 5.56
CA THR A 7 -20.84 5.42 6.44
C THR A 7 -20.91 6.69 5.62
N GLN A 8 -21.25 7.78 6.28
CA GLN A 8 -21.25 9.08 5.66
C GLN A 8 -19.83 9.46 5.23
N ILE A 9 -19.64 9.72 3.93
CA ILE A 9 -18.38 10.11 3.32
C ILE A 9 -18.56 11.43 2.58
N GLY A 10 -17.76 12.43 2.96
CA GLY A 10 -17.61 13.67 2.21
C GLY A 10 -16.72 13.44 0.99
N THR A 11 -17.18 13.87 -0.17
CA THR A 11 -16.41 13.86 -1.41
C THR A 11 -16.40 15.26 -2.02
N ALA A 12 -15.60 15.47 -3.07
CA ALA A 12 -15.60 16.71 -3.82
C ALA A 12 -16.98 17.10 -4.39
N GLN A 13 -17.91 16.16 -4.55
CA GLN A 13 -19.26 16.40 -5.08
C GLN A 13 -20.36 16.44 -4.02
N GLY A 14 -20.00 16.36 -2.74
CA GLY A 14 -20.94 16.37 -1.63
C GLY A 14 -20.79 15.18 -0.69
N ILE A 15 -21.73 15.06 0.23
CA ILE A 15 -21.73 14.05 1.29
C ILE A 15 -22.69 12.92 0.91
N PHE A 16 -22.22 11.68 0.97
CA PHE A 16 -23.00 10.49 0.64
C PHE A 16 -23.05 9.53 1.83
N ASP A 17 -24.19 8.91 2.08
CA ASP A 17 -24.37 7.93 3.18
C ASP A 17 -23.71 6.58 2.88
N GLU A 18 -23.47 6.31 1.60
CA GLU A 18 -22.72 5.19 1.11
C GLU A 18 -22.00 5.52 -0.20
N VAL A 19 -20.87 4.86 -0.41
CA VAL A 19 -20.12 4.91 -1.67
C VAL A 19 -19.57 3.52 -1.98
N TYR A 20 -19.25 3.30 -3.24
CA TYR A 20 -18.65 2.07 -3.74
C TYR A 20 -17.24 2.36 -4.22
N VAL A 21 -16.29 1.48 -3.88
CA VAL A 21 -14.88 1.71 -4.15
C VAL A 21 -14.30 0.48 -4.84
N SER A 22 -13.60 0.68 -5.94
CA SER A 22 -12.89 -0.37 -6.65
C SER A 22 -11.42 0.00 -6.90
N LEU A 23 -10.61 -1.02 -7.16
CA LEU A 23 -9.22 -0.85 -7.55
C LEU A 23 -9.11 -1.01 -9.06
N GLY A 24 -8.54 -0.01 -9.73
CA GLY A 24 -8.25 -0.10 -11.16
C GLY A 24 -7.00 -0.94 -11.44
N ASN A 25 -6.40 -0.70 -12.61
CA ASN A 25 -5.29 -1.51 -13.10
C ASN A 25 -4.05 -1.42 -12.20
N VAL A 26 -3.50 -2.60 -11.89
CA VAL A 26 -2.31 -2.73 -11.07
C VAL A 26 -1.08 -2.29 -11.86
N THR A 27 -0.28 -1.41 -11.26
CA THR A 27 1.06 -1.07 -11.74
C THR A 27 2.09 -1.59 -10.75
N ILE A 28 3.04 -2.40 -11.24
CA ILE A 28 4.10 -3.00 -10.42
C ILE A 28 5.41 -2.30 -10.73
N SER A 29 6.09 -1.80 -9.69
CA SER A 29 7.42 -1.21 -9.74
C SER A 29 8.41 -2.03 -8.90
N LYS A 30 9.70 -1.67 -8.94
CA LYS A 30 10.77 -2.42 -8.24
C LYS A 30 10.58 -2.51 -6.72
N ASP A 31 9.98 -1.48 -6.13
CA ASP A 31 9.86 -1.29 -4.68
C ASP A 31 8.41 -1.26 -4.18
N ARG A 32 7.42 -1.20 -5.08
CA ARG A 32 6.01 -1.02 -4.71
C ARG A 32 5.05 -1.57 -5.76
N VAL A 33 3.85 -1.88 -5.30
CA VAL A 33 2.68 -2.10 -6.16
C VAL A 33 1.71 -0.95 -5.92
N THR A 34 1.15 -0.41 -6.99
CA THR A 34 0.20 0.72 -6.94
C THR A 34 -1.04 0.41 -7.75
N CYS A 35 -2.20 0.81 -7.24
CA CYS A 35 -3.47 0.75 -7.95
C CYS A 35 -4.18 2.10 -7.82
N PRO A 36 -4.77 2.66 -8.89
CA PRO A 36 -5.69 3.77 -8.74
C PRO A 36 -6.92 3.30 -7.97
N VAL A 37 -7.42 4.15 -7.09
CA VAL A 37 -8.65 3.94 -6.33
C VAL A 37 -9.75 4.71 -7.04
N LEU A 38 -10.86 4.02 -7.32
CA LEU A 38 -12.00 4.58 -8.01
C LEU A 38 -13.20 4.56 -7.07
N ILE A 39 -13.81 5.72 -6.84
CA ILE A 39 -14.95 5.87 -5.93
C ILE A 39 -16.18 6.24 -6.75
N TYR A 40 -17.27 5.53 -6.52
CA TYR A 40 -18.53 5.65 -7.24
C TYR A 40 -19.68 5.86 -6.27
N LYS A 41 -20.73 6.51 -6.76
CA LYS A 41 -22.00 6.61 -6.04
C LYS A 41 -22.82 5.32 -6.16
N ASP A 42 -22.73 4.64 -7.30
CA ASP A 42 -23.58 3.51 -7.63
C ASP A 42 -22.77 2.20 -7.75
N GLU A 43 -23.36 1.09 -7.30
CA GLU A 43 -22.71 -0.23 -7.29
C GLU A 43 -22.39 -0.75 -8.69
N GLU A 44 -23.27 -0.50 -9.65
CA GLU A 44 -23.14 -0.96 -11.03
C GLU A 44 -21.88 -0.38 -11.68
N GLN A 45 -21.58 0.90 -11.40
CA GLN A 45 -20.36 1.57 -11.85
C GLN A 45 -19.09 0.96 -11.23
N ALA A 46 -19.19 0.44 -10.02
CA ALA A 46 -18.06 -0.17 -9.31
C ALA A 46 -17.83 -1.64 -9.69
N ARG A 47 -18.87 -2.35 -10.17
CA ARG A 47 -18.83 -3.77 -10.53
C ARG A 47 -18.25 -4.05 -11.91
N GLU A 48 -18.38 -3.13 -12.85
CA GLU A 48 -17.73 -3.30 -14.15
C GLU A 48 -16.21 -3.30 -13.96
N PHE A 49 -15.63 -4.46 -14.21
CA PHE A 49 -14.25 -4.76 -13.92
C PHE A 49 -13.70 -5.41 -15.17
N GLY A 50 -12.77 -4.76 -15.87
CA GLY A 50 -12.07 -5.44 -16.96
C GLY A 50 -11.52 -4.55 -18.06
N ASP A 51 -12.09 -3.38 -18.34
CA ASP A 51 -11.58 -2.54 -19.43
C ASP A 51 -12.08 -1.10 -19.30
N HIS A 52 -11.44 -0.30 -18.45
CA HIS A 52 -11.89 1.07 -18.18
C HIS A 52 -10.86 2.08 -18.61
N ASP A 53 -10.88 2.29 -19.93
CA ASP A 53 -10.94 3.59 -20.59
C ASP A 53 -10.78 4.78 -19.64
N ILE A 54 -9.73 5.55 -19.88
CA ILE A 54 -9.31 6.77 -19.17
C ILE A 54 -10.48 7.75 -18.97
N ARG A 55 -11.52 7.65 -19.81
CA ARG A 55 -12.77 8.41 -19.70
C ARG A 55 -13.55 8.20 -18.40
N ARG A 56 -13.46 7.03 -17.74
CA ARG A 56 -14.20 6.77 -16.48
C ARG A 56 -13.53 7.31 -15.23
N GLN A 57 -12.26 7.72 -15.31
CA GLN A 57 -11.63 8.48 -14.23
C GLN A 57 -12.28 9.86 -14.03
N GLN A 58 -13.04 10.36 -15.01
CA GLN A 58 -13.74 11.65 -14.90
C GLN A 58 -14.98 11.60 -13.97
N THR A 59 -15.53 10.41 -13.70
CA THR A 59 -16.70 10.24 -12.82
C THR A 59 -16.34 9.79 -11.41
N ALA A 60 -15.07 9.48 -11.15
CA ALA A 60 -14.62 9.03 -9.85
C ALA A 60 -14.70 10.18 -8.84
N LEU A 61 -15.40 9.94 -7.74
CA LEU A 61 -15.41 10.84 -6.59
C LEU A 61 -14.03 10.86 -5.96
N ASN A 62 -13.62 12.01 -5.42
CA ASN A 62 -12.37 12.13 -4.67
C ASN A 62 -12.68 12.27 -3.17
N ASN A 63 -11.92 11.55 -2.34
CA ASN A 63 -11.96 11.65 -0.89
C ASN A 63 -10.54 11.50 -0.31
N ASP A 64 -10.12 12.44 0.51
CA ASP A 64 -8.75 12.49 1.04
C ASP A 64 -8.44 11.37 2.04
N GLN A 65 -9.46 10.84 2.75
CA GLN A 65 -9.27 9.76 3.73
C GLN A 65 -8.99 8.43 3.01
N ILE A 66 -9.68 8.17 1.90
CA ILE A 66 -9.50 6.99 1.06
C ILE A 66 -8.23 7.13 0.20
N GLY A 67 -8.06 8.30 -0.41
CA GLY A 67 -6.99 8.63 -1.36
C GLY A 67 -7.25 8.11 -2.77
N ASN A 68 -6.52 8.66 -3.75
CA ASN A 68 -6.72 8.36 -5.17
C ASN A 68 -5.82 7.21 -5.68
N ILE A 69 -4.80 6.85 -4.91
CA ILE A 69 -3.87 5.76 -5.22
C ILE A 69 -3.65 4.94 -3.96
N PHE A 70 -3.80 3.62 -4.08
CA PHE A 70 -3.42 2.68 -3.04
C PHE A 70 -2.07 2.06 -3.39
N SER A 71 -1.12 2.13 -2.45
CA SER A 71 0.23 1.59 -2.65
C SER A 71 0.62 0.65 -1.52
N VAL A 72 1.23 -0.46 -1.89
CA VAL A 72 1.84 -1.42 -0.98
C VAL A 72 3.34 -1.49 -1.28
N SER A 73 4.15 -1.21 -0.26
CA SER A 73 5.61 -1.37 -0.36
C SER A 73 5.96 -2.85 -0.45
N LEU A 74 6.82 -3.19 -1.41
CA LEU A 74 7.42 -4.51 -1.57
C LEU A 74 8.71 -4.67 -0.76
N ILE A 75 9.13 -3.61 -0.07
CA ILE A 75 10.35 -3.58 0.75
C ILE A 75 9.95 -3.29 2.19
N LYS A 76 10.52 -4.04 3.13
CA LYS A 76 10.40 -3.81 4.56
C LYS A 76 11.78 -3.46 5.09
N THR A 77 11.87 -2.29 5.70
CA THR A 77 13.05 -1.88 6.45
C THR A 77 12.81 -2.22 7.91
N LYS A 78 13.71 -2.98 8.52
CA LYS A 78 13.71 -3.24 9.96
C LYS A 78 15.08 -2.92 10.54
N GLU A 79 15.11 -2.34 11.72
CA GLU A 79 16.37 -2.22 12.45
C GLU A 79 16.76 -3.57 13.05
N VAL A 80 17.97 -3.99 12.76
CA VAL A 80 18.55 -5.23 13.30
C VAL A 80 19.86 -4.91 13.98
N LYS A 81 20.18 -5.66 15.04
CA LYS A 81 21.51 -5.62 15.64
C LYS A 81 22.47 -6.39 14.73
N LYS A 82 23.51 -5.71 14.24
CA LYS A 82 24.63 -6.34 13.53
C LYS A 82 25.95 -5.98 14.20
N LEU A 83 26.87 -6.94 14.18
CA LEU A 83 28.28 -6.70 14.45
C LEU A 83 28.88 -5.99 13.25
N VAL A 84 29.25 -4.73 13.43
CA VAL A 84 29.90 -3.90 12.42
C VAL A 84 31.34 -3.64 12.83
N THR A 85 32.24 -3.45 11.85
CA THR A 85 33.61 -3.03 12.13
C THR A 85 33.58 -1.59 12.62
N ALA A 86 34.19 -1.32 13.78
CA ALA A 86 34.29 0.02 14.32
C ALA A 86 35.19 0.88 13.41
N THR A 87 34.78 2.13 13.16
CA THR A 87 35.53 3.07 12.32
C THR A 87 35.86 4.36 13.07
N ASP A 88 36.96 5.00 12.69
CA ASP A 88 37.30 6.34 13.19
C ASP A 88 36.43 7.45 12.55
N ARG A 89 36.66 8.71 12.95
CA ARG A 89 35.94 9.88 12.40
C ARG A 89 36.15 10.10 10.90
N GLN A 90 37.13 9.43 10.29
CA GLN A 90 37.47 9.51 8.87
C GLN A 90 36.97 8.27 8.10
N GLY A 91 36.26 7.34 8.77
CA GLY A 91 35.72 6.12 8.18
C GLY A 91 36.71 4.97 8.04
N ARG A 92 37.89 5.03 8.69
CA ARG A 92 38.89 3.96 8.64
C ARG A 92 38.60 2.89 9.67
N GLU A 93 38.73 1.62 9.28
CA GLU A 93 38.55 0.47 10.17
C GLU A 93 39.54 0.48 11.34
N LEU A 94 39.03 0.24 12.54
CA LEU A 94 39.81 0.16 13.76
C LEU A 94 40.22 -1.29 14.05
N TYR A 95 41.49 -1.48 14.43
CA TYR A 95 42.07 -2.77 14.75
C TYR A 95 42.65 -2.78 16.16
N GLU A 96 42.44 -3.87 16.88
CA GLU A 96 43.07 -4.15 18.17
C GLU A 96 43.85 -5.47 18.06
N LYS A 97 45.16 -5.43 18.37
CA LYS A 97 46.06 -6.60 18.26
C LYS A 97 45.98 -7.32 16.91
N GLY A 98 45.85 -6.54 15.82
CA GLY A 98 45.77 -7.07 14.45
C GLY A 98 44.41 -7.66 14.06
N LYS A 99 43.38 -7.55 14.91
CA LYS A 99 42.00 -7.99 14.59
C LYS A 99 41.05 -6.79 14.51
N PRO A 100 40.10 -6.78 13.57
CA PRO A 100 39.13 -5.69 13.46
C PRO A 100 38.27 -5.64 14.72
N ILE A 101 38.13 -4.45 15.31
CA ILE A 101 37.24 -4.21 16.44
C ILE A 101 35.81 -4.29 15.91
N ARG A 102 34.97 -5.12 16.53
CA ARG A 102 33.57 -5.25 16.17
C ARG A 102 32.69 -4.69 17.28
N GLU A 103 31.72 -3.88 16.91
CA GLU A 103 30.71 -3.34 17.83
C GLU A 103 29.30 -3.72 17.37
N GLU A 104 28.38 -3.89 18.33
CA GLU A 104 26.97 -4.06 18.00
C GLU A 104 26.33 -2.72 17.68
N ARG A 105 25.78 -2.59 16.47
CA ARG A 105 25.02 -1.40 16.07
C ARG A 105 23.66 -1.81 15.52
N MET A 106 22.65 -0.99 15.82
CA MET A 106 21.36 -1.04 15.14
C MET A 106 21.55 -0.47 13.74
N VAL A 107 21.31 -1.30 12.72
CA VAL A 107 21.40 -0.88 11.31
C VAL A 107 20.08 -1.16 10.61
N PRO A 108 19.62 -0.24 9.74
CA PRO A 108 18.45 -0.49 8.91
C PRO A 108 18.78 -1.56 7.88
N GLU A 109 18.05 -2.67 7.92
CA GLU A 109 18.13 -3.73 6.91
C GLU A 109 16.84 -3.74 6.09
N THR A 110 16.98 -3.57 4.77
CA THR A 110 15.90 -3.69 3.80
C THR A 110 15.85 -5.12 3.28
N SER A 111 14.71 -5.78 3.45
CA SER A 111 14.42 -7.06 2.81
C SER A 111 13.24 -6.92 1.83
N LYS A 112 13.32 -7.66 0.71
CA LYS A 112 12.17 -7.80 -0.20
C LYS A 112 11.11 -8.62 0.53
N VAL A 113 9.90 -8.07 0.63
CA VAL A 113 8.83 -8.65 1.44
C VAL A 113 8.12 -9.78 0.73
N ASN A 114 8.07 -9.77 -0.60
CA ASN A 114 7.31 -10.76 -1.35
C ASN A 114 7.89 -10.93 -2.76
N GLN A 115 8.57 -12.06 -3.01
CA GLN A 115 8.85 -12.51 -4.39
C GLN A 115 7.61 -13.19 -5.02
N GLU A 116 6.59 -13.54 -4.22
CA GLU A 116 5.37 -14.25 -4.64
C GLU A 116 4.30 -13.35 -5.30
N ILE A 117 4.49 -12.02 -5.29
CA ILE A 117 3.56 -11.09 -5.96
C ILE A 117 3.58 -11.23 -7.49
N TYR A 118 4.57 -11.95 -8.03
CA TYR A 118 4.63 -12.32 -9.44
C TYR A 118 3.82 -13.58 -9.79
N THR A 119 3.22 -14.28 -8.81
CA THR A 119 2.59 -15.60 -9.02
C THR A 119 1.11 -15.71 -8.60
N GLU A 120 0.59 -14.86 -7.70
CA GLU A 120 -0.86 -14.71 -7.47
C GLU A 120 -1.45 -13.62 -8.37
N PRO A 121 -2.77 -13.63 -8.68
CA PRO A 121 -3.39 -12.50 -9.36
C PRO A 121 -3.27 -11.28 -8.44
N THR A 122 -2.31 -10.39 -8.76
CA THR A 122 -1.88 -9.25 -7.92
C THR A 122 -3.05 -8.39 -7.46
N HIS A 123 -4.15 -8.41 -8.21
CA HIS A 123 -5.38 -7.74 -7.88
C HIS A 123 -6.03 -8.24 -6.58
N LYS A 124 -6.12 -9.56 -6.34
CA LYS A 124 -6.70 -10.10 -5.09
C LYS A 124 -5.89 -9.70 -3.87
N PHE A 125 -4.56 -9.82 -3.95
CA PHE A 125 -3.64 -9.37 -2.90
C PHE A 125 -3.84 -7.88 -2.57
N MET A 126 -3.91 -7.04 -3.62
CA MET A 126 -4.13 -5.60 -3.45
C MET A 126 -5.52 -5.31 -2.87
N TYR A 127 -6.55 -6.05 -3.29
CA TYR A 127 -7.91 -5.92 -2.81
C TYR A 127 -8.03 -6.21 -1.31
N GLU A 128 -7.45 -7.31 -0.81
CA GLU A 128 -7.50 -7.67 0.61
C GLU A 128 -6.79 -6.62 1.49
N ARG A 129 -5.62 -6.13 1.04
CA ARG A 129 -4.89 -5.07 1.74
C ARG A 129 -5.64 -3.74 1.72
N PHE A 130 -6.30 -3.44 0.62
CA PHE A 130 -7.11 -2.24 0.48
C PHE A 130 -8.34 -2.29 1.39
N LYS A 131 -9.05 -3.44 1.42
CA LYS A 131 -10.14 -3.68 2.35
C LYS A 131 -9.69 -3.47 3.80
N ALA A 132 -8.57 -4.08 4.20
CA ALA A 132 -8.02 -3.90 5.54
C ALA A 132 -7.68 -2.43 5.87
N LYS A 133 -7.17 -1.65 4.90
CA LYS A 133 -6.97 -0.20 5.07
C LYS A 133 -8.30 0.51 5.33
N LEU A 134 -9.32 0.26 4.50
CA LEU A 134 -10.64 0.89 4.65
C LEU A 134 -11.32 0.50 5.96
N GLU A 135 -11.21 -0.78 6.37
CA GLU A 135 -11.71 -1.25 7.67
C GLU A 135 -10.99 -0.57 8.85
N GLY A 136 -9.71 -0.22 8.71
CA GLY A 136 -8.97 0.54 9.71
C GLY A 136 -9.41 2.00 9.81
N ILE A 137 -9.93 2.58 8.73
CA ILE A 137 -10.41 3.98 8.68
C ILE A 137 -11.86 4.08 9.14
N PHE A 138 -12.73 3.21 8.62
CA PHE A 138 -14.18 3.31 8.78
C PHE A 138 -14.77 2.28 9.75
N GLY A 139 -13.99 1.27 10.13
CA GLY A 139 -14.43 0.14 10.97
C GLY A 139 -14.90 -1.06 10.15
N LYS A 140 -14.62 -2.27 10.65
CA LYS A 140 -14.93 -3.55 9.97
C LYS A 140 -16.39 -3.73 9.58
N GLY A 141 -17.33 -3.26 10.40
CA GLY A 141 -18.77 -3.36 10.11
C GLY A 141 -19.27 -2.37 9.05
N LYS A 142 -18.40 -1.45 8.60
CA LYS A 142 -18.75 -0.40 7.65
C LYS A 142 -18.20 -0.65 6.25
N VAL A 143 -17.39 -1.68 6.03
CA VAL A 143 -16.81 -2.02 4.74
C VAL A 143 -17.26 -3.43 4.37
N VAL A 144 -18.00 -3.57 3.26
CA VAL A 144 -18.54 -4.87 2.81
C VAL A 144 -18.16 -5.14 1.36
N ASP A 145 -17.99 -6.41 1.01
CA ASP A 145 -17.79 -6.82 -0.38
C ASP A 145 -19.09 -6.69 -1.19
N CYS A 146 -18.95 -6.35 -2.47
CA CYS A 146 -20.03 -6.21 -3.46
C CYS A 146 -19.90 -7.19 -4.62
#